data_AF-A0A2W4NRQ9-F1
#
_entry.id   AF-A0A2W4NRQ9-F1
#
_cell.length_a   1.000
_cell.length_b   1.000
_cell.length_c   1.000
_cell.angle_alpha   90.00
_cell.angle_beta   90.00
_cell.angle_gamma   90.00
#
_symmetry.space_group_name_H-M   'P 1'
#
loop_
_entity.id
_entity.type
_entity.pdbx_description
1 polymer ?
#
loop_
_entity_poly.entity_id
_entity_poly.type
_entity_poly.pdbx_seq_one_letter_code
_entity_poly.pdbx_strand_id
1 'polypeptide(L)'
;MENQSVASKLEALVKLQSIDTKLDELKKLRGDLPDEVQDLEDEIEGYKTRLARFEDELKELEESIKKNKEGAKEAEKLIKKYTEQQKNVRNNREFDAITKEIELQELEIQICEKRTKEAKDLITAKKEEIEKTN
;
A
#
# COMPACT_ATOMS: atom_id res chain seq x y z
N MET A 1 -35.65 3.38 58.84
CA MET A 1 -34.31 2.94 58.36
C MET A 1 -33.94 1.75 59.22
N GLU A 2 -33.95 0.55 58.65
CA GLU A 2 -33.61 -0.68 59.38
C GLU A 2 -32.24 -0.53 60.03
N ASN A 3 -32.21 -0.56 61.36
CA ASN A 3 -30.99 -0.44 62.12
C ASN A 3 -30.34 -1.84 62.10
N GLN A 4 -29.54 -2.13 61.07
CA GLN A 4 -28.79 -3.39 60.99
C GLN A 4 -28.03 -3.62 62.31
N SER A 5 -28.11 -4.85 62.84
CA SER A 5 -27.40 -5.22 64.07
C SER A 5 -25.90 -5.01 63.88
N VAL A 6 -25.19 -4.74 64.98
CA VAL A 6 -23.72 -4.56 64.94
C VAL A 6 -23.03 -5.76 64.30
N ALA A 7 -23.54 -6.98 64.52
CA ALA A 7 -23.03 -8.20 63.89
C ALA A 7 -23.23 -8.21 62.36
N SER A 8 -24.42 -7.81 61.87
CA SER A 8 -24.69 -7.71 60.42
C SER A 8 -23.81 -6.66 59.74
N LYS A 9 -23.57 -5.53 60.40
CA LYS A 9 -22.63 -4.49 59.93
C LYS A 9 -21.20 -5.02 59.88
N LEU A 10 -20.78 -5.81 60.87
CA LEU A 10 -19.43 -6.38 60.92
C LEU A 10 -19.22 -7.44 59.83
N GLU A 11 -20.19 -8.31 59.57
CA GLU A 11 -20.15 -9.28 58.47
C GLU A 11 -20.08 -8.58 57.10
N ALA A 12 -20.84 -7.51 56.91
CA ALA A 12 -20.78 -6.70 55.69
C ALA A 12 -19.39 -6.05 55.51
N LEU A 13 -18.78 -5.59 56.60
CA LEU A 13 -17.45 -4.96 56.60
C LEU A 13 -16.33 -5.96 56.27
N VAL A 14 -16.40 -7.17 56.82
CA VAL A 14 -15.46 -8.27 56.50
C VAL A 14 -15.59 -8.68 55.03
N LYS A 15 -16.82 -8.76 54.50
CA LYS A 15 -17.05 -9.04 53.08
C LYS A 15 -16.48 -7.95 52.18
N LEU A 16 -16.69 -6.68 52.54
CA LEU A 16 -16.13 -5.55 51.81
C LEU A 16 -14.60 -5.60 51.80
N GLN A 17 -13.97 -5.81 52.96
CA GLN A 17 -12.51 -5.94 53.06
C GLN A 17 -11.97 -7.10 52.21
N SER A 18 -12.66 -8.24 52.17
CA SER A 18 -12.25 -9.36 51.32
C SER A 18 -12.31 -9.02 49.82
N ILE A 19 -13.31 -8.24 49.40
CA ILE A 19 -13.44 -7.76 48.03
C ILE A 19 -12.33 -6.76 47.71
N ASP A 20 -12.04 -5.81 48.61
CA ASP A 20 -11.00 -4.80 48.44
C ASP A 20 -9.60 -5.43 48.31
N THR A 21 -9.27 -6.42 49.15
CA THR A 21 -8.00 -7.15 49.05
C THR A 21 -7.86 -7.85 47.69
N LYS A 22 -8.92 -8.52 47.22
CA LYS A 22 -8.91 -9.17 45.89
C LYS A 22 -8.77 -8.14 44.77
N LEU A 23 -9.40 -6.98 44.91
CA LEU A 23 -9.31 -5.90 43.93
C LEU A 23 -7.89 -5.33 43.85
N ASP A 24 -7.21 -5.17 44.99
CA ASP A 24 -5.83 -4.70 45.03
C ASP A 24 -4.84 -5.73 44.48
N GLU A 25 -5.07 -7.02 44.73
CA GLU A 25 -4.30 -8.11 44.10
C GLU A 25 -4.45 -8.09 42.58
N LEU A 26 -5.67 -7.92 42.07
CA LEU A 26 -5.94 -7.79 40.64
C LEU A 26 -5.27 -6.56 40.02
N LYS A 27 -5.30 -5.40 40.71
CA LYS A 27 -4.61 -4.19 40.23
C LYS A 27 -3.10 -4.35 40.20
N LYS A 28 -2.51 -5.00 41.20
CA LYS A 28 -1.07 -5.31 41.23
C LYS A 28 -0.68 -6.28 40.12
N LEU A 29 -1.49 -7.31 39.90
CA LEU A 29 -1.27 -8.27 38.82
C LEU A 29 -1.39 -7.61 37.44
N ARG A 30 -2.34 -6.67 37.30
CA ARG A 30 -2.51 -5.90 36.07
C ARG A 30 -1.29 -5.04 35.77
N GLY A 31 -0.65 -4.47 36.78
CA GLY A 31 0.62 -3.73 36.64
C GLY A 31 0.59 -2.76 35.46
N ASP A 32 1.64 -2.84 34.63
CA ASP A 32 1.86 -2.01 33.45
C ASP A 32 1.31 -2.66 32.15
N LEU A 33 0.64 -3.81 32.26
CA LEU A 33 0.08 -4.54 31.11
C LEU A 33 -0.88 -3.70 30.25
N PRO A 34 -1.75 -2.83 30.81
CA PRO A 34 -2.58 -1.96 29.98
C PRO A 34 -1.77 -1.00 29.11
N ASP A 35 -0.65 -0.48 29.63
CA ASP A 35 0.21 0.44 28.90
C ASP A 35 1.02 -0.32 27.84
N GLU A 36 1.53 -1.53 28.16
CA GLU A 36 2.17 -2.41 27.17
C GLU A 36 1.23 -2.81 26.02
N VAL A 37 -0.05 -3.09 26.33
CA VAL A 37 -1.06 -3.38 25.31
C VAL A 37 -1.30 -2.16 24.42
N GLN A 38 -1.37 -0.97 25.01
CA GLN A 38 -1.55 0.27 24.24
C GLN A 38 -0.34 0.54 23.33
N ASP A 39 0.89 0.39 23.84
CA ASP A 39 2.10 0.57 23.03
C ASP A 39 2.13 -0.40 21.83
N LEU A 40 1.73 -1.67 22.04
CA LEU A 40 1.60 -2.65 20.96
C LEU A 40 0.49 -2.30 19.96
N GLU A 41 -0.64 -1.76 20.43
CA GLU A 41 -1.72 -1.30 19.54
C GLU A 41 -1.26 -0.14 18.65
N ASP A 42 -0.52 0.82 19.21
CA ASP A 42 0.05 1.96 18.49
C ASP A 42 1.10 1.50 17.44
N GLU A 43 1.97 0.54 17.80
CA GLU A 43 2.91 -0.07 16.84
C GLU A 43 2.17 -0.76 15.68
N ILE A 44 1.12 -1.55 15.98
CA ILE A 44 0.30 -2.22 14.98
C ILE A 44 -0.36 -1.20 14.03
N GLU A 45 -0.87 -0.08 14.55
CA GLU A 45 -1.44 0.98 13.72
C GLU A 45 -0.39 1.62 12.80
N GLY A 46 0.82 1.85 13.31
CA GLY A 46 1.96 2.31 12.52
C GLY A 46 2.30 1.36 11.37
N TYR A 47 2.38 0.06 11.64
CA TYR A 47 2.62 -0.96 10.60
C TYR A 47 1.50 -1.00 9.56
N LYS A 48 0.23 -0.93 9.98
CA LYS A 48 -0.93 -0.89 9.07
C LYS A 48 -0.86 0.31 8.12
N THR A 49 -0.52 1.49 8.62
CA THR A 49 -0.42 2.70 7.80
C THR A 49 0.73 2.59 6.80
N ARG A 50 1.88 2.04 7.23
CA ARG A 50 3.02 1.80 6.33
C ARG A 50 2.66 0.80 5.23
N LEU A 51 1.96 -0.29 5.57
CA LEU A 51 1.51 -1.29 4.62
C LEU A 51 0.53 -0.69 3.60
N ALA A 52 -0.47 0.07 4.07
CA ALA A 52 -1.43 0.74 3.19
C ALA A 52 -0.74 1.66 2.17
N ARG A 53 0.26 2.44 2.61
CA ARG A 53 1.05 3.29 1.72
C ARG A 53 1.76 2.48 0.65
N PHE A 54 2.39 1.36 1.03
CA PHE A 54 3.07 0.50 0.06
C PHE A 54 2.10 -0.14 -0.95
N GLU A 55 0.92 -0.56 -0.50
CA GLU A 55 -0.11 -1.09 -1.39
C GLU A 55 -0.57 -0.05 -2.42
N ASP A 56 -0.75 1.20 -2.02
CA ASP A 56 -1.16 2.28 -2.92
C ASP A 56 -0.05 2.62 -3.92
N GLU A 57 1.20 2.70 -3.48
CA GLU A 57 2.36 2.88 -4.37
C GLU A 57 2.48 1.73 -5.39
N LEU A 58 2.20 0.48 -4.98
CA LEU A 58 2.19 -0.66 -5.89
C LEU A 58 1.08 -0.54 -6.93
N LYS A 59 -0.14 -0.14 -6.54
CA LYS A 59 -1.25 0.10 -7.47
C LYS A 59 -0.89 1.18 -8.50
N GLU A 60 -0.30 2.29 -8.07
CA GLU A 60 0.13 3.37 -8.97
C GLU A 60 1.15 2.88 -10.01
N LEU A 61 2.13 2.06 -9.58
CA LEU A 61 3.12 1.47 -10.49
C LEU A 61 2.47 0.49 -11.47
N GLU A 62 1.50 -0.32 -11.04
CA GLU A 62 0.74 -1.22 -11.91
C GLU A 62 -0.11 -0.46 -12.95
N GLU A 63 -0.75 0.64 -12.54
CA GLU A 63 -1.47 1.52 -13.46
C GLU A 63 -0.52 2.17 -14.48
N SER A 64 0.65 2.63 -14.05
CA SER A 64 1.68 3.17 -14.93
C SER A 64 2.13 2.15 -15.98
N ILE A 65 2.36 0.90 -15.57
CA ILE A 65 2.67 -0.21 -16.49
C ILE A 65 1.54 -0.42 -17.51
N LYS A 66 0.29 -0.38 -17.07
CA LYS A 66 -0.86 -0.54 -17.96
C LYS A 66 -0.91 0.59 -19.00
N LYS A 67 -0.76 1.85 -18.58
CA LYS A 67 -0.72 3.01 -19.47
C LYS A 67 0.43 2.93 -20.47
N ASN A 68 1.64 2.56 -20.03
CA ASN A 68 2.79 2.39 -20.92
C ASN A 68 2.56 1.29 -21.97
N LYS A 69 1.93 0.17 -21.59
CA LYS A 69 1.56 -0.90 -22.54
C LYS A 69 0.50 -0.46 -23.54
N GLU A 70 -0.46 0.34 -23.12
CA GLU A 70 -1.48 0.91 -24.01
C GLU A 70 -0.85 1.90 -25.00
N GLY A 71 0.05 2.77 -24.52
CA GLY A 71 0.82 3.69 -25.35
C GLY A 71 1.67 2.98 -26.41
N ALA A 72 2.40 1.94 -26.03
CA ALA A 72 3.19 1.13 -26.97
C ALA A 72 2.32 0.51 -28.07
N LYS A 73 1.15 -0.06 -27.71
CA LYS A 73 0.19 -0.62 -28.69
C LYS A 73 -0.35 0.44 -29.64
N GLU A 74 -0.56 1.67 -29.18
CA GLU A 74 -1.05 2.75 -30.04
C GLU A 74 0.04 3.21 -31.01
N ALA A 75 1.28 3.35 -30.54
CA ALA A 75 2.43 3.63 -31.39
C ALA A 75 2.62 2.54 -32.47
N GLU A 76 2.46 1.26 -32.13
CA GLU A 76 2.49 0.16 -33.11
C GLU A 76 1.42 0.29 -34.21
N LYS A 77 0.20 0.75 -33.85
CA LYS A 77 -0.85 0.98 -34.84
C LYS A 77 -0.51 2.16 -35.75
N LEU A 78 0.05 3.23 -35.19
CA LEU A 78 0.47 4.40 -35.95
C LEU A 78 1.59 4.05 -36.91
N ILE A 79 2.60 3.26 -36.50
CA ILE A 79 3.63 2.73 -37.39
C ILE A 79 3.00 2.00 -38.57
N LYS A 80 2.08 1.06 -38.33
CA LYS A 80 1.42 0.32 -39.41
C LYS A 80 0.73 1.25 -40.41
N LYS A 81 0.00 2.25 -39.90
CA LYS A 81 -0.68 3.27 -40.72
C LYS A 81 0.30 4.10 -41.53
N TYR A 82 1.38 4.59 -40.92
CA TYR A 82 2.39 5.40 -41.59
C TYR A 82 3.16 4.59 -42.63
N THR A 83 3.50 3.34 -42.34
CA THR A 83 4.14 2.42 -43.29
C THR A 83 3.26 2.15 -44.51
N GLU A 84 1.95 2.05 -44.34
CA GLU A 84 1.02 1.92 -45.47
C GLU A 84 0.91 3.21 -46.30
N GLN A 85 0.90 4.37 -45.65
CA GLN A 85 0.95 5.68 -46.33
C GLN A 85 2.24 5.84 -47.13
N GLN A 86 3.39 5.48 -46.54
CA GLN A 86 4.72 5.58 -47.14
C GLN A 86 4.80 4.85 -48.50
N LYS A 87 4.16 3.68 -48.63
CA LYS A 87 4.12 2.88 -49.88
C LYS A 87 3.43 3.59 -51.05
N ASN A 88 2.55 4.55 -50.76
CA ASN A 88 1.79 5.28 -51.77
C ASN A 88 2.41 6.64 -52.11
N VAL A 89 3.50 7.05 -51.43
CA VAL A 89 4.13 8.34 -51.65
C VAL A 89 5.05 8.32 -52.86
N ARG A 90 4.87 9.31 -53.74
CA ARG A 90 5.68 9.52 -54.95
C ARG A 90 6.63 10.73 -54.85
N ASN A 91 6.53 11.49 -53.76
CA ASN A 91 7.33 12.69 -53.51
C ASN A 91 8.38 12.38 -52.42
N ASN A 92 9.66 12.52 -52.75
CA ASN A 92 10.76 12.24 -51.81
C ASN A 92 10.65 13.02 -50.49
N ARG A 93 10.18 14.27 -50.53
CA ARG A 93 10.04 15.08 -49.30
C ARG A 93 8.97 14.55 -48.35
N GLU A 94 7.86 14.06 -48.91
CA GLU A 94 6.80 13.43 -48.13
C GLU A 94 7.23 12.06 -47.62
N PHE A 95 8.02 11.32 -48.41
CA PHE A 95 8.57 10.03 -48.02
C PHE A 95 9.49 10.19 -46.79
N ASP A 96 10.41 11.15 -46.83
CA ASP A 96 11.32 11.45 -45.72
C ASP A 96 10.56 11.91 -44.47
N ALA A 97 9.49 12.68 -44.64
CA ALA A 97 8.65 13.12 -43.52
C ALA A 97 7.95 11.94 -42.83
N ILE A 98 7.32 11.04 -43.60
CA ILE A 98 6.67 9.85 -43.04
C ILE A 98 7.69 8.90 -42.40
N THR A 99 8.89 8.78 -42.98
CA THR A 99 9.97 7.97 -42.40
C THR A 99 10.35 8.46 -41.00
N LYS A 100 10.49 9.77 -40.83
CA LYS A 100 10.76 10.36 -39.50
C LYS A 100 9.61 10.15 -38.52
N GLU A 101 8.35 10.22 -38.97
CA GLU A 101 7.20 9.91 -38.12
C GLU A 101 7.23 8.44 -37.66
N ILE A 102 7.60 7.50 -38.52
CA ILE A 102 7.78 6.09 -38.14
C ILE A 102 8.89 5.95 -37.09
N GLU A 103 10.06 6.56 -37.31
CA GLU A 103 11.18 6.53 -36.36
C GLU A 103 10.79 7.12 -34.99
N LEU A 104 9.99 8.20 -34.98
CA LEU A 104 9.47 8.79 -33.75
C LEU A 104 8.56 7.81 -33.00
N GLN A 105 7.68 7.09 -33.69
CA GLN A 105 6.82 6.10 -33.05
C GLN A 105 7.61 4.88 -32.56
N GLU A 106 8.64 4.44 -33.28
CA GLU A 106 9.54 3.36 -32.83
C GLU A 106 10.29 3.75 -31.54
N LEU A 107 10.74 5.00 -31.45
CA LEU A 107 11.37 5.52 -30.23
C LEU A 107 10.39 5.57 -29.06
N GLU A 108 9.13 5.96 -29.29
CA GLU A 108 8.09 5.97 -28.27
C GLU A 108 7.84 4.57 -27.69
N ILE A 109 7.80 3.54 -28.55
CA ILE A 109 7.70 2.14 -28.11
C ILE A 109 8.87 1.79 -27.17
N GLN A 110 10.10 2.10 -27.56
CA GLN A 110 11.28 1.82 -26.74
C GLN A 110 11.22 2.54 -25.38
N ILE A 111 10.74 3.77 -25.35
CA ILE A 111 10.54 4.52 -24.10
C ILE A 111 9.48 3.84 -23.22
N CYS A 112 8.33 3.47 -23.78
CA CYS A 112 7.28 2.76 -23.06
C CYS A 112 7.74 1.41 -22.50
N GLU A 113 8.52 0.65 -23.28
CA GLU A 113 9.10 -0.62 -22.84
C GLU A 113 10.12 -0.43 -21.72
N LYS A 114 11.01 0.56 -21.85
CA LYS A 114 11.99 0.90 -20.81
C LYS A 114 11.30 1.30 -19.51
N ARG A 115 10.33 2.21 -19.56
CA ARG A 115 9.54 2.62 -18.38
C ARG A 115 8.78 1.45 -17.75
N THR A 116 8.25 0.55 -18.58
CA THR A 116 7.59 -0.67 -18.10
C THR A 116 8.56 -1.58 -17.34
N LYS A 117 9.80 -1.71 -17.82
CA LYS A 117 10.83 -2.51 -17.14
C LYS A 117 11.23 -1.86 -15.81
N GLU A 118 11.53 -0.57 -15.82
CA GLU A 118 11.89 0.18 -14.61
C GLU A 118 10.78 0.11 -13.54
N ALA A 119 9.51 0.26 -13.93
CA ALA A 119 8.38 0.11 -13.02
C ALA A 119 8.26 -1.30 -12.43
N LYS A 120 8.55 -2.36 -13.20
CA LYS A 120 8.57 -3.73 -12.68
C LYS A 120 9.72 -3.97 -11.69
N ASP A 121 10.89 -3.40 -11.96
CA ASP A 121 12.03 -3.50 -11.06
C ASP A 121 11.70 -2.80 -9.72
N LEU A 122 11.06 -1.62 -9.78
CA LEU A 122 10.57 -0.92 -8.59
C LEU A 122 9.50 -1.71 -7.82
N ILE A 123 8.55 -2.36 -8.51
CA ILE A 123 7.56 -3.24 -7.87
C ILE A 123 8.26 -4.38 -7.13
N THR A 124 9.27 -4.98 -7.75
CA THR A 124 10.03 -6.09 -7.14
C THR A 124 10.76 -5.62 -5.88
N ALA A 125 11.48 -4.49 -5.97
CA ALA A 125 12.16 -3.90 -4.83
C ALA A 125 11.20 -3.54 -3.67
N LYS A 126 10.03 -2.98 -3.98
CA LYS A 126 9.00 -2.68 -2.97
C LYS A 126 8.42 -3.93 -2.32
N LYS A 127 8.17 -4.99 -3.09
CA LYS A 127 7.71 -6.27 -2.55
C LYS A 127 8.74 -6.89 -1.60
N GLU A 128 10.02 -6.82 -1.93
CA GLU A 128 11.10 -7.24 -1.03
C GLU A 128 11.17 -6.38 0.24
N GLU A 129 10.92 -5.07 0.15
CA GLU A 129 10.87 -4.19 1.33
C GLU A 129 9.69 -4.54 2.26
N ILE A 130 8.52 -4.83 1.69
CA ILE A 130 7.34 -5.28 2.44
C ILE A 130 7.64 -6.61 3.13
N GLU A 131 8.25 -7.57 2.42
CA GLU A 131 8.59 -8.89 2.96
C GLU A 131 9.62 -8.81 4.10
N LYS A 132 10.56 -7.85 4.07
CA LYS A 132 11.50 -7.58 5.17
C LYS A 132 10.88 -6.86 6.37
N THR A 133 9.73 -6.22 6.16
CA THR A 133 9.02 -5.47 7.21
C THR A 133 8.03 -6.36 7.97
N ASN A 134 7.64 -7.51 7.39
CA ASN A 134 6.90 -8.59 8.06
C ASN A 134 7.85 -9.54 8.81
#